data_AF-A0A5N5XA15-F1
#
_entry.id   AF-A0A5N5XA15-F1
#
_cell.length_a   1.000
_cell.length_b   1.000
_cell.length_c   1.000
_cell.angle_alpha   90.00
_cell.angle_beta   90.00
_cell.angle_gamma   90.00
#
_symmetry.space_group_name_H-M   'P 1'
#
loop_
_entity.id
_entity.type
_entity.pdbx_description
1 polymer ?
#
loop_
_entity_poly.entity_id
_entity_poly.type
_entity_poly.pdbx_seq_one_letter_code
_entity_poly.pdbx_strand_id
1 'polypeptide(L)'
;MAESTWANDLYQDTSVQAATYDIAFPQEYVGTALVKNGTLREHTYAAHKDEIENCLFIAGFHLTGTGKAVPPPEDNAVLPAWRDALVHVIVGNGWSSDANWETIHNSSLYATSWMDVLRDIAPNSGAYMSEALYALKQEYDPTGLFYALTAVGAEDWEVQTTDPLPYSWNDNGRLCPVSS
;
A
#
# COMPACT_ATOMS: atom_id res chain seq x y z
N MET A 1 30.83 11.39 18.11
CA MET A 1 30.10 12.41 17.33
C MET A 1 30.65 12.41 15.92
N ALA A 2 29.93 11.75 15.02
CA ALA A 2 29.98 11.92 13.57
C ALA A 2 28.72 11.19 13.04
N GLU A 3 27.69 11.98 12.74
CA GLU A 3 26.43 11.54 12.15
C GLU A 3 26.67 11.16 10.67
N SER A 4 26.15 10.02 10.24
CA SER A 4 26.25 9.56 8.84
C SER A 4 25.10 10.14 8.02
N THR A 5 25.43 11.02 7.09
CA THR A 5 24.53 11.88 6.28
C THR A 5 24.04 11.22 4.98
N TRP A 6 23.67 9.94 4.98
CA TRP A 6 23.24 9.27 3.73
C TRP A 6 21.79 9.57 3.32
N ALA A 7 20.97 10.14 4.21
CA ALA A 7 19.53 10.38 3.95
C ALA A 7 19.23 11.65 3.13
N ASN A 8 20.21 12.54 2.91
CA ASN A 8 19.95 13.86 2.30
C ASN A 8 20.22 13.96 0.80
N ASP A 9 20.75 12.92 0.15
CA ASP A 9 21.21 13.01 -1.25
C ASP A 9 20.20 12.48 -2.30
N LEU A 10 18.95 12.17 -1.91
CA LEU A 10 17.91 11.70 -2.84
C LEU A 10 16.88 12.76 -3.25
N TYR A 11 17.00 14.00 -2.77
CA TYR A 11 16.12 15.10 -3.17
C TYR A 11 16.78 15.98 -4.23
N GLN A 12 16.62 15.63 -5.50
CA GLN A 12 16.51 16.58 -6.63
C GLN A 12 16.27 15.86 -7.97
N ASP A 13 15.00 15.52 -8.27
CA ASP A 13 14.47 15.66 -9.63
C ASP A 13 12.95 15.89 -9.55
N THR A 14 12.56 17.13 -9.83
CA THR A 14 11.17 17.58 -9.94
C THR A 14 10.73 17.52 -11.40
N SER A 15 10.26 16.37 -11.90
CA SER A 15 9.57 16.34 -13.20
C SER A 15 8.72 15.10 -13.51
N VAL A 16 8.07 14.47 -12.51
CA VAL A 16 6.85 13.67 -12.75
C VAL A 16 5.93 13.90 -11.57
N GLN A 17 4.77 14.49 -11.82
CA GLN A 17 3.72 14.65 -10.82
C GLN A 17 3.10 13.27 -10.58
N ALA A 18 3.78 12.44 -9.77
CA ALA A 18 3.26 11.17 -9.30
C ALA A 18 1.98 11.47 -8.53
N ALA A 19 0.88 10.82 -8.89
CA ALA A 19 -0.36 10.88 -8.14
C ALA A 19 -0.03 10.56 -6.67
N THR A 20 -0.25 11.55 -5.81
CA THR A 20 -0.04 11.43 -4.37
C THR A 20 -1.15 10.51 -3.88
N TYR A 21 -0.86 9.23 -3.68
CA TYR A 21 -1.82 8.30 -3.12
C TYR A 21 -1.87 8.52 -1.61
N ASP A 22 -2.89 9.25 -1.13
CA ASP A 22 -3.13 9.54 0.30
C ASP A 22 -3.59 8.29 1.11
N ILE A 23 -3.68 7.13 0.45
CA ILE A 23 -4.22 5.88 1.00
C ILE A 23 -3.33 4.71 0.53
N ALA A 24 -2.59 4.12 1.46
CA ALA A 24 -1.99 2.82 1.26
C ALA A 24 -2.42 1.89 2.40
N PHE A 25 -3.08 0.79 2.05
CA PHE A 25 -3.14 -0.37 2.93
C PHE A 25 -1.69 -0.85 3.10
N PRO A 26 -1.17 -1.04 4.33
CA PRO A 26 0.24 -1.36 4.55
C PRO A 26 0.50 -2.84 4.25
N GLN A 27 0.44 -3.16 2.97
CA GLN A 27 0.51 -4.52 2.48
C GLN A 27 1.08 -4.46 1.08
N GLU A 28 2.38 -4.74 0.95
CA GLU A 28 3.10 -4.60 -0.31
C GLU A 28 3.79 -5.90 -0.70
N TYR A 29 3.80 -6.17 -2.00
CA TYR A 29 4.60 -7.23 -2.59
C TYR A 29 6.00 -6.71 -2.86
N VAL A 30 6.99 -7.60 -2.87
CA VAL A 30 8.32 -7.23 -3.35
C VAL A 30 8.76 -8.27 -4.39
N GLY A 31 9.01 -7.79 -5.62
CA GLY A 31 9.17 -8.62 -6.82
C GLY A 31 10.48 -9.41 -6.94
N THR A 32 10.66 -10.14 -8.06
CA THR A 32 11.79 -11.06 -8.29
C THR A 32 13.21 -10.46 -8.20
N ALA A 33 13.33 -9.15 -8.27
CA ALA A 33 14.61 -8.46 -8.33
C ALA A 33 15.40 -8.55 -7.00
N LEU A 34 14.73 -8.79 -5.88
CA LEU A 34 15.34 -8.90 -4.55
C LEU A 34 16.34 -10.03 -4.35
N VAL A 35 16.11 -11.17 -5.01
CA VAL A 35 16.89 -12.40 -4.76
C VAL A 35 18.01 -12.57 -5.78
N LYS A 36 17.87 -11.95 -6.96
CA LYS A 36 18.82 -12.09 -8.07
C LYS A 36 19.78 -10.91 -8.20
N ASN A 37 19.47 -9.77 -7.58
CA ASN A 37 20.32 -8.57 -7.59
C ASN A 37 20.87 -8.29 -6.17
N GLY A 38 22.19 -8.33 -6.02
CA GLY A 38 22.86 -8.13 -4.73
C GLY A 38 22.53 -6.79 -4.07
N THR A 39 22.38 -5.72 -4.86
CA THR A 39 22.04 -4.38 -4.37
C THR A 39 20.63 -4.32 -3.81
N LEU A 40 19.65 -4.93 -4.49
CA LEU A 40 18.25 -4.96 -4.01
C LEU A 40 18.10 -5.82 -2.76
N ARG A 41 18.92 -6.88 -2.62
CA ARG A 41 18.98 -7.67 -1.39
C ARG A 41 19.48 -6.83 -0.21
N GLU A 42 20.50 -6.00 -0.42
CA GLU A 42 21.04 -5.10 0.61
C GLU A 42 20.03 -4.02 0.99
N HIS A 43 19.36 -3.40 0.02
CA HIS A 43 18.29 -2.43 0.29
C HIS A 43 17.11 -3.05 1.04
N THR A 44 16.72 -4.27 0.70
CA THR A 44 15.65 -5.00 1.41
C THR A 44 16.04 -5.28 2.85
N TYR A 45 17.27 -5.75 3.08
CA TYR A 45 17.78 -5.97 4.44
C TYR A 45 17.81 -4.65 5.23
N ALA A 46 18.26 -3.56 4.61
CA ALA A 46 18.27 -2.24 5.25
C ALA A 46 16.86 -1.77 5.59
N ALA A 47 15.87 -1.97 4.70
CA ALA A 47 14.47 -1.66 4.98
C ALA A 47 13.92 -2.47 6.16
N HIS A 48 14.11 -3.79 6.18
CA HIS A 48 13.65 -4.62 7.30
C HIS A 48 14.31 -4.21 8.63
N LYS A 49 15.59 -3.79 8.58
CA LYS A 49 16.29 -3.27 9.76
C LYS A 49 15.69 -1.94 10.22
N ASP A 50 15.47 -1.01 9.29
CA ASP A 50 14.86 0.29 9.56
C ASP A 50 13.46 0.14 10.17
N GLU A 51 12.62 -0.75 9.64
CA GLU A 51 11.31 -1.05 10.20
C GLU A 51 11.37 -1.42 11.68
N ILE A 52 12.25 -2.37 12.02
CA ILE A 52 12.42 -2.84 13.40
C ILE A 52 12.95 -1.71 14.29
N GLU A 53 13.91 -0.92 13.78
CA GLU A 53 14.48 0.22 14.51
C GLU A 53 13.46 1.34 14.74
N ASN A 54 12.44 1.45 13.88
CA ASN A 54 11.35 2.41 14.02
C ASN A 54 10.04 1.82 14.58
N CYS A 55 10.11 0.70 15.30
CA CYS A 55 8.98 0.09 16.00
C CYS A 55 7.81 -0.36 15.09
N LEU A 56 8.09 -0.70 13.84
CA LEU A 56 7.15 -1.38 12.96
C LEU A 56 7.22 -2.90 13.20
N PHE A 57 6.06 -3.54 13.05
CA PHE A 57 5.91 -4.98 12.95
C PHE A 57 6.02 -5.39 11.48
N ILE A 58 6.73 -6.49 11.23
CA ILE A 58 6.83 -7.10 9.92
C ILE A 58 6.41 -8.57 9.94
N ALA A 59 5.58 -8.96 8.97
CA ALA A 59 5.35 -10.34 8.62
C ALA A 59 5.60 -10.55 7.12
N GLY A 60 6.28 -11.65 6.79
CA GLY A 60 6.63 -11.98 5.41
C GLY A 60 6.24 -13.40 5.05
N PHE A 61 5.59 -13.59 3.91
CA PHE A 61 5.30 -14.91 3.34
C PHE A 61 6.05 -15.08 2.03
N HIS A 62 6.91 -16.10 1.94
CA HIS A 62 7.54 -16.46 0.68
C HIS A 62 6.55 -17.15 -0.25
N LEU A 63 6.55 -16.72 -1.50
CA LEU A 63 5.62 -17.18 -2.52
C LEU A 63 6.38 -17.60 -3.77
N THR A 64 5.73 -18.41 -4.61
CA THR A 64 6.20 -18.67 -5.96
C THR A 64 5.14 -18.16 -6.93
N GLY A 65 5.26 -16.90 -7.39
CA GLY A 65 4.28 -16.30 -8.30
C GLY A 65 4.04 -17.10 -9.59
N THR A 66 5.07 -17.81 -10.08
CA THR A 66 4.99 -18.65 -11.27
C THR A 66 4.31 -20.00 -11.05
N GLY A 67 4.10 -20.40 -9.79
CA GLY A 67 3.59 -21.72 -9.43
C GLY A 67 4.57 -22.85 -9.77
N LYS A 68 4.88 -23.72 -8.80
CA LYS A 68 5.69 -24.92 -9.09
C LYS A 68 4.89 -26.08 -9.72
N ALA A 69 3.56 -25.99 -9.77
CA ALA A 69 2.70 -27.13 -10.06
C ALA A 69 1.79 -27.00 -11.30
N VAL A 70 1.42 -25.78 -11.70
CA VAL A 70 0.53 -25.51 -12.86
C VAL A 70 0.72 -24.07 -13.33
N PRO A 71 0.62 -23.79 -14.65
CA PRO A 71 0.56 -22.43 -15.16
C PRO A 71 -0.59 -21.65 -14.49
N PRO A 72 -0.37 -20.40 -14.07
CA PRO A 72 -1.41 -19.60 -13.45
C PRO A 72 -2.54 -19.31 -14.46
N PRO A 73 -3.81 -19.30 -14.03
CA PRO A 73 -4.92 -18.93 -14.90
C PRO A 73 -4.76 -17.50 -15.41
N GLU A 74 -5.05 -17.30 -16.70
CA GLU A 74 -4.95 -16.01 -17.39
C GLU A 74 -6.24 -15.19 -17.27
N ASP A 75 -7.39 -15.85 -17.09
CA ASP A 75 -8.71 -15.22 -17.00
C ASP A 75 -9.14 -15.02 -15.54
N ASN A 76 -8.55 -14.02 -14.89
CA ASN A 76 -8.94 -13.54 -13.56
C ASN A 76 -8.49 -12.10 -13.34
N ALA A 77 -8.99 -11.51 -12.27
CA ALA A 77 -8.65 -10.15 -11.87
C ALA A 77 -7.35 -10.05 -11.03
N VAL A 78 -6.61 -11.16 -10.83
CA VAL A 78 -5.43 -11.13 -9.96
C VAL A 78 -4.34 -10.23 -10.53
N LEU A 79 -3.86 -9.27 -9.73
CA LEU A 79 -2.88 -8.27 -10.14
C LEU A 79 -1.67 -8.97 -10.79
N PRO A 80 -1.23 -8.53 -11.98
CA PRO A 80 -0.12 -9.17 -12.69
C PRO A 80 1.17 -9.26 -11.85
N ALA A 81 1.41 -8.32 -10.94
CA ALA A 81 2.56 -8.31 -10.03
C ALA A 81 2.69 -9.61 -9.20
N TRP A 82 1.57 -10.29 -8.90
CA TRP A 82 1.59 -11.58 -8.21
C TRP A 82 2.33 -12.68 -8.97
N ARG A 83 2.40 -12.61 -10.31
CA ARG A 83 3.07 -13.63 -11.14
C ARG A 83 4.59 -13.62 -10.93
N ASP A 84 5.13 -12.48 -10.54
CA ASP A 84 6.55 -12.25 -10.29
C ASP A 84 6.88 -11.99 -8.80
N ALA A 85 5.89 -12.04 -7.91
CA ALA A 85 6.11 -11.86 -6.49
C ALA A 85 6.88 -13.06 -5.88
N LEU A 86 7.91 -12.75 -5.08
CA LEU A 86 8.66 -13.75 -4.30
C LEU A 86 8.33 -13.69 -2.81
N VAL A 87 7.94 -12.51 -2.33
CA VAL A 87 7.52 -12.31 -0.96
C VAL A 87 6.33 -11.38 -0.92
N HIS A 88 5.45 -11.66 0.02
CA HIS A 88 4.40 -10.78 0.43
C HIS A 88 4.73 -10.24 1.81
N VAL A 89 4.84 -8.92 1.95
CA VAL A 89 5.26 -8.24 3.17
C VAL A 89 4.08 -7.46 3.74
N ILE A 90 3.85 -7.66 5.03
CA ILE A 90 2.87 -6.95 5.82
C ILE A 90 3.64 -6.11 6.82
N VAL A 91 3.38 -4.80 6.79
CA VAL A 91 3.95 -3.84 7.72
C VAL A 91 2.82 -3.33 8.60
N GLY A 92 3.08 -3.17 9.89
CA GLY A 92 2.07 -2.62 10.78
C GLY A 92 2.69 -1.94 11.98
N ASN A 93 1.89 -1.15 12.67
CA ASN A 93 2.20 -0.63 13.98
C ASN A 93 0.96 -0.78 14.87
N GLY A 94 1.15 -0.52 16.17
CA GLY A 94 0.08 -0.62 17.15
C GLY A 94 -0.04 0.63 17.98
N TRP A 95 -1.20 0.77 18.60
CA TRP A 95 -1.51 1.74 19.65
C TRP A 95 -2.22 1.04 20.79
N SER A 96 -2.27 1.67 21.97
CA SER A 96 -3.04 1.12 23.10
C SER A 96 -4.54 1.28 22.86
N SER A 97 -5.35 0.40 23.45
CA SER A 97 -6.82 0.43 23.27
C SER A 97 -7.49 1.69 23.81
N ASP A 98 -6.80 2.46 24.64
CA ASP A 98 -7.21 3.74 25.22
C ASP A 98 -6.51 4.96 24.58
N ALA A 99 -5.80 4.76 23.46
CA ALA A 99 -5.14 5.83 22.73
C ALA A 99 -6.15 6.90 22.26
N ASN A 100 -5.71 8.16 22.27
CA ASN A 100 -6.51 9.26 21.73
C ASN A 100 -6.48 9.28 20.18
N TRP A 101 -7.38 10.07 19.59
CA TRP A 101 -7.50 10.15 18.13
C TRP A 101 -6.24 10.68 17.44
N GLU A 102 -5.52 11.62 18.06
CA GLU A 102 -4.27 12.15 17.52
C GLU A 102 -3.21 11.05 17.39
N THR A 103 -3.10 10.18 18.39
CA THR A 103 -2.17 9.04 18.38
C THR A 103 -2.54 8.05 17.28
N ILE A 104 -3.82 7.67 17.19
CA ILE A 104 -4.30 6.74 16.16
C ILE A 104 -4.04 7.31 14.77
N HIS A 105 -4.39 8.58 14.55
CA HIS A 105 -4.18 9.27 13.29
C HIS A 105 -2.70 9.30 12.87
N ASN A 106 -1.82 9.72 13.78
CA ASN A 106 -0.38 9.80 13.50
C ASN A 106 0.24 8.42 13.28
N SER A 107 -0.19 7.40 14.04
CA SER A 107 0.24 6.02 13.82
C SER A 107 -0.17 5.49 12.45
N SER A 108 -1.40 5.73 12.01
CA SER A 108 -1.88 5.32 10.69
C SER A 108 -1.14 6.04 9.56
N LEU A 109 -0.94 7.36 9.68
CA LEU A 109 -0.17 8.13 8.70
C LEU A 109 1.28 7.67 8.64
N TYR A 110 1.89 7.41 9.81
CA TYR A 110 3.25 6.93 9.88
C TYR A 110 3.43 5.61 9.10
N ALA A 111 2.58 4.61 9.37
CA ALA A 111 2.60 3.35 8.64
C ALA A 111 2.39 3.57 7.12
N THR A 112 1.42 4.40 6.74
CA THR A 112 1.11 4.70 5.33
C THR A 112 2.28 5.34 4.59
N SER A 113 2.93 6.33 5.22
CA SER A 113 4.06 7.06 4.65
C SER A 113 5.32 6.20 4.57
N TRP A 114 5.54 5.33 5.56
CA TRP A 114 6.71 4.46 5.57
C TRP A 114 6.70 3.48 4.38
N MET A 115 5.52 3.09 3.89
CA MET A 115 5.39 2.21 2.72
C MET A 115 6.08 2.74 1.45
N ASP A 116 6.36 4.04 1.33
CA ASP A 116 7.15 4.58 0.22
C ASP A 116 8.52 3.90 0.08
N VAL A 117 9.13 3.46 1.18
CA VAL A 117 10.39 2.72 1.18
C VAL A 117 10.28 1.42 0.37
N LEU A 118 9.19 0.67 0.54
CA LEU A 118 8.97 -0.59 -0.17
C LEU A 118 8.57 -0.35 -1.63
N ARG A 119 7.79 0.71 -1.91
CA ARG A 119 7.49 1.16 -3.28
C ARG A 119 8.75 1.52 -4.07
N ASP A 120 9.72 2.20 -3.45
CA ASP A 120 10.99 2.56 -4.08
C ASP A 120 11.87 1.33 -4.37
N ILE A 121 11.86 0.34 -3.48
CA ILE A 121 12.62 -0.91 -3.65
C ILE A 121 12.01 -1.79 -4.75
N ALA A 122 10.69 -1.81 -4.88
CA ALA A 122 9.97 -2.61 -5.88
C ALA A 122 8.87 -1.83 -6.59
N PRO A 123 9.23 -0.89 -7.49
CA PRO A 123 8.28 0.01 -8.14
C PRO A 123 7.32 -0.68 -9.11
N ASN A 124 7.66 -1.89 -9.56
CA ASN A 124 6.82 -2.71 -10.45
C ASN A 124 5.96 -3.74 -9.69
N SER A 125 5.86 -3.58 -8.36
CA SER A 125 5.13 -4.47 -7.49
C SER A 125 3.68 -4.00 -7.31
N GLY A 126 3.03 -4.36 -6.20
CA GLY A 126 1.71 -3.83 -5.89
C GLY A 126 1.32 -4.05 -4.43
N ALA A 127 0.05 -3.77 -4.14
CA ALA A 127 -0.57 -4.00 -2.84
C ALA A 127 -1.69 -5.03 -2.92
N TYR A 128 -1.93 -5.75 -1.82
CA TYR A 128 -3.04 -6.70 -1.76
C TYR A 128 -4.35 -5.96 -1.57
N MET A 129 -5.26 -6.11 -2.52
CA MET A 129 -6.63 -5.65 -2.36
C MET A 129 -7.57 -6.60 -3.09
N SER A 130 -8.87 -6.46 -2.84
CA SER A 130 -9.88 -7.11 -3.68
C SER A 130 -9.87 -6.47 -5.07
N GLU A 131 -9.51 -7.25 -6.09
CA GLU A 131 -9.29 -6.76 -7.45
C GLU A 131 -10.56 -6.87 -8.30
N ALA A 132 -11.00 -5.76 -8.89
CA ALA A 132 -12.02 -5.72 -9.93
C ALA A 132 -11.64 -4.67 -11.00
N LEU A 133 -12.34 -4.64 -12.12
CA LEU A 133 -12.13 -3.64 -13.18
C LEU A 133 -13.26 -2.62 -13.17
N TYR A 134 -12.92 -1.33 -13.26
CA TYR A 134 -13.91 -0.23 -13.26
C TYR A 134 -14.96 -0.41 -14.38
N ALA A 135 -14.56 -0.87 -15.56
CA ALA A 135 -15.49 -1.15 -16.66
C ALA A 135 -16.56 -2.18 -16.28
N LEU A 136 -16.19 -3.27 -15.60
CA LEU A 136 -17.14 -4.28 -15.12
C LEU A 136 -18.02 -3.72 -14.00
N LYS A 137 -17.44 -2.91 -13.10
CA LYS A 137 -18.20 -2.21 -12.05
C LYS A 137 -19.32 -1.36 -12.66
N GLN A 138 -19.03 -0.61 -13.73
CA GLN A 138 -20.02 0.23 -14.41
C GLN A 138 -21.07 -0.59 -15.19
N GLU A 139 -20.72 -1.78 -15.70
CA GLU A 139 -21.68 -2.67 -16.36
C GLU A 139 -22.68 -3.28 -15.37
N TYR A 140 -22.19 -3.80 -14.24
CA TYR A 140 -22.99 -4.58 -13.29
C TYR A 140 -23.57 -3.76 -12.13
N ASP A 141 -22.96 -2.61 -11.79
CA ASP A 141 -23.44 -1.68 -10.77
C ASP A 141 -23.30 -0.22 -11.23
N PRO A 142 -24.03 0.18 -12.28
CA PRO A 142 -23.95 1.53 -12.87
C PRO A 142 -24.43 2.64 -11.93
N THR A 143 -25.11 2.29 -10.84
CA THR A 143 -25.59 3.25 -9.84
C THR A 143 -24.68 3.36 -8.63
N GLY A 144 -23.62 2.54 -8.55
CA GLY A 144 -22.74 2.48 -7.38
C GLY A 144 -23.45 2.06 -6.09
N LEU A 145 -24.43 1.16 -6.17
CA LEU A 145 -25.17 0.65 -5.01
C LEU A 145 -24.24 -0.05 -4.02
N PHE A 146 -23.22 -0.76 -4.52
CA PHE A 146 -22.23 -1.45 -3.70
C PHE A 146 -21.01 -0.56 -3.47
N TYR A 147 -20.86 -0.05 -2.27
CA TYR A 147 -19.70 0.75 -1.85
C TYR A 147 -18.89 0.02 -0.79
N ALA A 148 -17.57 0.11 -0.90
CA ALA A 148 -16.61 -0.18 0.16
C ALA A 148 -15.42 0.76 -0.01
N LEU A 149 -14.85 1.22 1.10
CA LEU A 149 -13.66 2.07 1.07
C LEU A 149 -12.54 1.36 0.29
N THR A 150 -11.85 2.13 -0.56
CA THR A 150 -10.80 1.68 -1.50
C THR A 150 -11.20 0.64 -2.55
N ALA A 151 -12.44 0.17 -2.60
CA ALA A 151 -12.90 -0.72 -3.65
C ALA A 151 -13.03 0.00 -5.00
N VAL A 152 -13.09 -0.76 -6.09
CA VAL A 152 -13.25 -0.22 -7.44
C VAL A 152 -14.57 0.54 -7.58
N GLY A 153 -14.49 1.79 -8.02
CA GLY A 153 -15.61 2.72 -8.11
C GLY A 153 -15.87 3.49 -6.81
N ALA A 154 -15.07 3.30 -5.76
CA ALA A 154 -15.16 4.12 -4.55
C ALA A 154 -14.73 5.57 -4.80
N GLU A 155 -13.93 5.81 -5.84
CA GLU A 155 -13.50 7.14 -6.29
C GLU A 155 -14.66 8.05 -6.75
N ASP A 156 -15.81 7.45 -7.09
CA ASP A 156 -17.01 8.19 -7.48
C ASP A 156 -17.79 8.73 -6.26
N TRP A 157 -17.34 8.41 -5.03
CA TRP A 157 -18.00 8.76 -3.79
C TRP A 157 -17.04 9.37 -2.75
N GLU A 158 -17.58 10.24 -1.92
CA GLU A 158 -16.92 10.81 -0.74
C GLU A 158 -17.73 10.52 0.53
N VAL A 159 -17.06 10.18 1.62
CA VAL A 159 -17.69 10.17 2.96
C VAL A 159 -17.47 11.54 3.58
N GLN A 160 -18.56 12.24 3.83
CA GLN A 160 -18.56 13.53 4.52
C GLN A 160 -18.44 13.27 6.03
N THR A 161 -17.20 13.15 6.49
CA THR A 161 -16.86 12.83 7.88
C THR A 161 -17.33 13.94 8.83
N THR A 162 -17.66 13.57 10.07
CA THR A 162 -18.14 14.51 11.09
C THR A 162 -17.14 14.80 12.19
N ASP A 163 -16.01 14.09 12.17
CA ASP A 163 -14.91 14.20 13.11
C ASP A 163 -13.60 14.53 12.36
N PRO A 164 -12.49 14.83 13.07
CA PRO A 164 -11.26 15.26 12.43
C PRO A 164 -10.44 14.10 11.83
N LEU A 165 -10.94 12.85 11.85
CA LEU A 165 -10.21 11.75 11.24
C LEU A 165 -10.29 11.86 9.71
N PRO A 166 -9.17 11.68 8.99
CA PRO A 166 -9.15 11.76 7.54
C PRO A 166 -10.09 10.75 6.89
N TYR A 167 -10.63 11.13 5.73
CA TYR A 167 -11.48 10.27 4.90
C TYR A 167 -10.86 8.90 4.62
N SER A 168 -9.53 8.81 4.50
CA SER A 168 -8.81 7.60 4.13
C SER A 168 -8.98 6.41 5.07
N TRP A 169 -9.54 6.63 6.27
CA TRP A 169 -9.80 5.58 7.27
C TRP A 169 -11.15 5.73 7.97
N ASN A 170 -12.01 6.61 7.47
CA ASN A 170 -13.16 7.09 8.21
C ASN A 170 -14.46 6.93 7.41
N ASP A 171 -15.34 6.07 7.92
CA ASP A 171 -16.66 5.75 7.38
C ASP A 171 -17.80 6.29 8.26
N ASN A 172 -17.51 7.18 9.22
CA ASN A 172 -18.48 7.70 10.19
C ASN A 172 -19.50 8.69 9.61
N GLY A 173 -19.32 9.07 8.34
CA GLY A 173 -20.00 10.18 7.70
C GLY A 173 -21.07 9.73 6.71
N ARG A 174 -21.72 10.72 6.09
CA ARG A 174 -22.65 10.45 4.99
C ARG A 174 -21.87 10.15 3.71
N LEU A 175 -22.17 9.03 3.06
CA LEU A 175 -21.68 8.76 1.71
C LEU A 175 -22.44 9.62 0.68
N CYS A 176 -21.71 10.39 -0.11
CA CYS A 176 -22.21 11.30 -1.11
C CYS A 176 -21.47 11.08 -2.43
N PRO A 177 -22.12 11.24 -3.61
CA PRO A 177 -21.39 11.27 -4.87
C PRO A 177 -20.42 12.45 -4.91
N VAL A 178 -19.23 12.26 -5.47
CA VAL A 178 -18.29 13.37 -5.72
C VAL A 178 -18.91 14.27 -6.79
N SER A 179 -19.10 15.56 -6.48
CA SER A 179 -19.62 16.53 -7.46
C SER A 179 -18.57 16.83 -8.53
N SER A 180 -18.93 16.64 -9.80
CA SER A 180 -18.13 17.00 -10.98
C SER A 180 -17.87 18.50 -11.13
#